data_AF-A0A7S0QF38-F1
#
_entry.id   AF-A0A7S0QF38-F1
#
_cell.length_a   1.000
_cell.length_b   1.000
_cell.length_c   1.000
_cell.angle_alpha   90.00
_cell.angle_beta   90.00
_cell.angle_gamma   90.00
#
_symmetry.space_group_name_H-M   'P 1'
#
loop_
_entity.id
_entity.type
_entity.pdbx_description
1 polymer ?
#
loop_
_entity_poly.entity_id
_entity_poly.type
_entity_poly.pdbx_seq_one_letter_code
_entity_poly.pdbx_strand_id
1 'polypeptide(L)'
;RIYRGMATVLKIGAIDVHSHIYLPRYMDLLRSRSVVPRILPGVDAAGDERYVILPGEDADESTSAGRPVGSEFWDPARKLAFMDAHNIDISVLSLANPWLDFAAPDDAAALATNLNDDMQDLCSSAGAG
;
A
#
# COMPACT_ATOMS: atom_id res chain seq x y z
N ARG A 1 39.25 -27.62 -26.65
CA ARG A 1 37.90 -27.08 -26.35
C ARG A 1 38.02 -26.25 -25.07
N ILE A 2 37.99 -24.92 -25.18
CA ILE A 2 38.03 -24.02 -24.02
C ILE A 2 36.57 -23.74 -23.66
N TYR A 3 36.15 -24.12 -22.45
CA TYR A 3 34.80 -23.84 -21.94
C TYR A 3 34.69 -22.35 -21.65
N ARG A 4 33.88 -21.65 -22.45
CA ARG A 4 33.41 -20.30 -22.18
C ARG A 4 32.36 -20.43 -21.07
N GLY A 5 32.72 -20.06 -19.84
CA GLY A 5 31.76 -19.94 -18.75
C GLY A 5 30.71 -18.90 -19.15
N MET A 6 29.48 -19.35 -19.42
CA MET A 6 28.34 -18.46 -19.47
C MET A 6 28.18 -17.90 -18.06
N ALA A 7 28.52 -16.62 -17.88
CA ALA A 7 28.01 -15.87 -16.76
C ALA A 7 26.48 -16.00 -16.83
N THR A 8 25.87 -16.58 -15.79
CA THR A 8 24.42 -16.61 -15.64
C THR A 8 23.97 -15.16 -15.51
N VAL A 9 23.56 -14.56 -16.62
CA VAL A 9 22.84 -13.29 -16.56
C VAL A 9 21.49 -13.64 -15.94
N LEU A 10 21.27 -13.23 -14.68
CA LEU A 10 19.95 -13.24 -14.09
C LEU A 10 19.04 -12.43 -15.01
N LYS A 11 18.12 -13.12 -15.68
CA LYS A 11 17.06 -12.44 -16.44
C LYS A 11 16.07 -11.93 -15.41
N ILE A 12 16.33 -10.74 -14.90
CA ILE A 12 15.38 -10.01 -14.07
C ILE A 12 14.31 -9.47 -15.02
N GLY A 13 13.04 -9.82 -14.78
CA GLY A 13 11.88 -9.27 -15.47
C GLY A 13 11.61 -7.83 -15.04
N ALA A 14 10.36 -7.39 -15.20
CA ALA A 14 10.01 -6.00 -14.90
C ALA A 14 10.11 -5.72 -13.39
N ILE A 15 10.71 -4.58 -13.04
CA ILE A 15 10.76 -4.05 -11.68
C ILE A 15 9.82 -2.84 -11.61
N ASP A 16 8.78 -2.93 -10.80
CA ASP A 16 7.91 -1.80 -10.47
C ASP A 16 8.44 -1.07 -9.24
N VAL A 17 8.86 0.19 -9.42
CA VAL A 17 9.41 1.02 -8.33
C VAL A 17 8.38 2.01 -7.76
N HIS A 18 7.16 2.03 -8.28
CA HIS A 18 6.12 2.95 -7.87
C HIS A 18 4.84 2.18 -7.57
N SER A 19 4.88 1.45 -6.46
CA SER A 19 3.79 0.61 -6.03
C SER A 19 3.41 0.90 -4.59
N HIS A 20 2.14 1.25 -4.38
CA HIS A 20 1.64 1.63 -3.07
C HIS A 20 0.95 0.48 -2.35
N ILE A 21 0.97 0.52 -1.02
CA ILE A 21 0.15 -0.33 -0.14
C ILE A 21 -0.24 0.43 1.13
N TYR A 22 -1.48 0.28 1.57
CA TYR A 22 -1.91 0.66 2.92
C TYR A 22 -1.86 -0.58 3.81
N LEU A 23 -0.90 -0.63 4.72
CA LEU A 23 -0.71 -1.77 5.62
C LEU A 23 -1.96 -1.97 6.52
N PRO A 24 -2.29 -3.20 6.96
CA PRO A 24 -3.47 -3.45 7.80
C PRO A 24 -3.55 -2.55 9.04
N ARG A 25 -2.44 -2.38 9.76
CA ARG A 25 -2.34 -1.46 10.91
C ARG A 25 -2.67 -0.01 10.52
N TYR A 26 -2.22 0.43 9.35
CA TYR A 26 -2.50 1.77 8.85
C TYR A 26 -3.98 1.92 8.49
N MET A 27 -4.59 0.92 7.84
CA MET A 27 -6.03 0.92 7.57
C MET A 27 -6.86 0.97 8.85
N ASP A 28 -6.48 0.22 9.89
CA ASP A 28 -7.16 0.25 11.19
C ASP A 28 -7.04 1.61 11.87
N LEU A 29 -5.87 2.23 11.81
CA LEU A 29 -5.69 3.61 12.24
C LEU A 29 -6.64 4.55 11.49
N LEU A 30 -6.68 4.50 10.15
CA LEU A 30 -7.53 5.35 9.33
C LEU A 30 -9.03 5.13 9.59
N ARG A 31 -9.46 3.89 9.86
CA ARG A 31 -10.85 3.56 10.26
C ARG A 31 -11.22 4.13 11.62
N SER A 32 -10.26 4.22 12.55
CA SER A 32 -10.49 4.78 13.89
C SER A 32 -10.63 6.31 13.92
N ARG A 33 -10.20 6.99 12.86
CA ARG A 33 -10.11 8.45 12.80
C ARG A 33 -11.45 9.09 12.47
N SER A 34 -11.75 10.19 13.17
CA SER A 34 -12.91 11.05 12.90
C SER A 34 -12.60 12.25 11.99
N VAL A 35 -11.32 12.53 11.76
CA VAL A 35 -10.82 13.63 10.93
C VAL A 35 -9.89 13.12 9.85
N VAL A 36 -9.78 13.86 8.74
CA VAL A 36 -8.91 13.52 7.61
C VAL A 36 -7.44 13.29 8.08
N PRO A 37 -6.72 12.31 7.50
CA PRO A 37 -7.23 11.25 6.61
C PRO A 37 -8.07 10.21 7.38
N ARG A 38 -9.16 9.70 6.78
CA ARG A 38 -10.04 8.70 7.43
C ARG A 38 -10.75 7.79 6.44
N ILE A 39 -11.12 6.61 6.90
CA ILE A 39 -12.04 5.71 6.18
C ILE A 39 -13.48 6.03 6.57
N LEU A 40 -14.35 6.11 5.56
CA LEU A 40 -15.80 6.10 5.72
C LEU A 40 -16.33 4.70 5.43
N PRO A 41 -17.35 4.24 6.18
CA PRO A 41 -18.00 2.96 5.87
C PRO A 41 -18.62 3.01 4.47
N GLY A 42 -18.65 1.86 3.80
CA GLY A 42 -19.31 1.75 2.50
C GLY A 42 -20.79 2.08 2.59
N VAL A 43 -21.24 3.01 1.74
CA VAL A 43 -22.63 3.48 1.66
C VAL A 43 -23.32 3.07 0.36
N ASP A 44 -22.60 2.42 -0.55
CA ASP A 44 -23.14 1.91 -1.81
C ASP A 44 -23.52 0.43 -1.71
N ALA A 45 -24.12 -0.09 -2.79
CA ALA A 45 -24.56 -1.49 -2.86
C ALA A 45 -23.39 -2.50 -2.90
N ALA A 46 -22.17 -2.05 -3.20
CA ALA A 46 -20.97 -2.87 -3.18
C ALA A 46 -20.41 -3.00 -1.75
N GLY A 47 -20.68 -2.01 -0.89
CA GLY A 47 -20.21 -1.97 0.50
C GLY A 47 -18.73 -1.57 0.61
N ASP A 48 -18.16 -1.01 -0.45
CA ASP A 48 -16.73 -0.66 -0.49
C ASP A 48 -16.44 0.55 0.41
N GLU A 49 -15.41 0.42 1.23
CA GLU A 49 -14.92 1.51 2.07
C GLU A 49 -14.50 2.71 1.21
N ARG A 50 -14.67 3.92 1.76
CA ARG A 50 -14.28 5.16 1.07
C ARG A 50 -13.16 5.86 1.81
N TYR A 51 -12.10 6.22 1.10
CA TYR A 51 -10.96 6.94 1.68
C TYR A 51 -11.06 8.44 1.41
N VAL A 52 -11.06 9.26 2.47
CA VAL A 52 -10.88 10.72 2.40
C VAL A 52 -9.47 11.05 2.87
N ILE A 53 -8.68 11.70 2.01
CA ILE A 53 -7.22 11.73 2.13
C ILE A 53 -6.72 13.13 2.51
N LEU A 54 -7.19 14.17 1.82
CA LEU A 54 -6.66 15.53 1.96
C LEU A 54 -7.67 16.47 2.62
N PRO A 55 -7.21 17.42 3.46
CA PRO A 55 -8.10 18.43 4.04
C PRO A 55 -8.86 19.18 2.94
N GLY A 56 -10.18 19.30 3.09
CA GLY A 56 -11.03 19.96 2.11
C GLY A 56 -11.61 19.03 1.03
N GLU A 57 -11.13 17.79 0.89
CA GLU A 57 -11.80 16.80 0.02
C GLU A 57 -13.23 16.51 0.51
N ASP A 58 -13.46 16.60 1.82
CA ASP A 58 -14.77 16.46 2.47
C ASP A 58 -15.72 17.64 2.24
N ALA A 59 -15.19 18.80 1.85
CA ALA A 59 -15.95 20.02 1.55
C ALA A 59 -16.22 20.22 0.04
N ASP A 60 -15.56 19.46 -0.83
CA ASP A 60 -15.73 19.52 -2.28
C ASP A 60 -16.85 18.58 -2.75
N GLU A 61 -17.77 19.07 -3.58
CA GLU A 61 -18.94 18.28 -4.04
C GLU A 61 -18.55 17.00 -4.79
N SER A 62 -17.41 16.98 -5.48
CA SER A 62 -16.94 15.86 -6.29
C SER A 62 -16.12 14.82 -5.51
N THR A 63 -15.52 15.21 -4.38
CA THR A 63 -14.69 14.32 -3.54
C THR A 63 -15.24 14.07 -2.14
N SER A 64 -16.35 14.72 -1.76
CA SER A 64 -16.94 14.61 -0.41
C SER A 64 -17.29 13.18 0.01
N ALA A 65 -17.55 12.31 -0.96
CA ALA A 65 -17.81 10.89 -0.74
C ALA A 65 -16.53 10.04 -0.58
N GLY A 66 -15.33 10.62 -0.59
CA GLY A 66 -14.06 9.92 -0.66
C GLY A 66 -13.87 9.12 -1.95
N ARG A 67 -12.77 8.38 -2.05
CA ARG A 67 -12.46 7.48 -3.18
C ARG A 67 -12.73 6.03 -2.76
N PRO A 68 -13.22 5.15 -3.65
CA PRO A 68 -13.29 3.72 -3.33
C PRO A 68 -11.90 3.20 -2.93
N VAL A 69 -11.84 2.47 -1.82
CA VAL A 69 -10.63 1.75 -1.39
C VAL A 69 -10.97 0.30 -1.15
N GLY A 70 -10.68 -0.54 -2.14
CA GLY A 70 -10.87 -1.98 -2.04
C GLY A 70 -9.65 -2.73 -1.51
N SER A 71 -9.79 -4.05 -1.42
CA SER A 71 -8.71 -4.96 -0.98
C SER A 71 -7.42 -4.84 -1.80
N GLU A 72 -7.49 -4.41 -3.05
CA GLU A 72 -6.33 -4.17 -3.91
C GLU A 72 -5.31 -3.17 -3.34
N PHE A 73 -5.73 -2.32 -2.39
CA PHE A 73 -4.84 -1.35 -1.77
C PHE A 73 -4.14 -1.86 -0.50
N TRP A 74 -4.59 -2.95 0.12
CA TRP A 74 -4.08 -3.39 1.43
C TRP A 74 -3.85 -4.90 1.56
N ASP A 75 -4.42 -5.73 0.68
CA ASP A 75 -4.27 -7.18 0.69
C ASP A 75 -3.03 -7.61 -0.13
N PRO A 76 -2.00 -8.18 0.51
CA PRO A 76 -0.82 -8.70 -0.17
C PRO A 76 -1.13 -9.72 -1.29
N ALA A 77 -2.14 -10.56 -1.13
CA ALA A 77 -2.49 -11.57 -2.12
C ALA A 77 -2.99 -10.93 -3.41
N ARG A 78 -3.75 -9.82 -3.31
CA ARG A 78 -4.17 -9.03 -4.48
C ARG A 78 -2.98 -8.37 -5.16
N LYS A 79 -1.99 -7.92 -4.40
CA LYS A 79 -0.77 -7.33 -4.94
C LYS A 79 0.06 -8.34 -5.73
N LEU A 80 0.24 -9.55 -5.20
CA LEU A 80 0.93 -10.64 -5.89
C LEU A 80 0.18 -11.07 -7.16
N ALA A 81 -1.15 -11.23 -7.10
CA ALA A 81 -1.96 -11.54 -8.27
C ALA A 81 -1.86 -10.46 -9.37
N PHE A 82 -1.75 -9.18 -8.99
CA PHE A 82 -1.49 -8.09 -9.93
C PHE A 82 -0.11 -8.21 -10.57
N MET A 83 0.92 -8.50 -9.78
CA MET A 83 2.28 -8.72 -10.30
C MET A 83 2.32 -9.87 -11.33
N ASP A 84 1.68 -11.00 -11.01
CA ASP A 84 1.58 -12.16 -11.89
C ASP A 84 0.87 -11.82 -13.21
N ALA A 85 -0.26 -11.11 -13.13
CA ALA A 85 -1.04 -10.71 -14.30
C ALA A 85 -0.29 -9.75 -15.23
N HIS A 86 0.71 -9.03 -14.71
CA HIS A 86 1.45 -7.99 -15.44
C HIS A 86 2.93 -8.33 -15.67
N ASN A 87 3.36 -9.56 -15.37
CA ASN A 87 4.76 -10.00 -15.51
C ASN A 87 5.76 -9.08 -14.77
N ILE A 88 5.40 -8.65 -13.56
CA ILE A 88 6.25 -7.87 -12.66
C ILE A 88 6.95 -8.84 -11.71
N ASP A 89 8.27 -8.93 -11.81
CA ASP A 89 9.06 -9.86 -11.00
C ASP A 89 9.34 -9.29 -9.60
N ILE A 90 9.53 -7.98 -9.51
CA ILE A 90 9.87 -7.30 -8.26
C ILE A 90 9.05 -6.02 -8.16
N SER A 91 8.43 -5.79 -7.00
CA SER A 91 7.79 -4.52 -6.67
C SER A 91 8.47 -3.90 -5.46
N VAL A 92 8.91 -2.65 -5.59
CA VAL A 92 9.39 -1.83 -4.47
C VAL A 92 8.17 -1.12 -3.89
N LEU A 93 7.75 -1.57 -2.71
CA LEU A 93 6.57 -1.06 -2.04
C LEU A 93 6.88 0.24 -1.30
N SER A 94 5.89 1.12 -1.27
CA SER A 94 5.89 2.32 -0.44
C SER A 94 4.52 2.52 0.20
N LEU A 95 4.48 3.16 1.37
CA LEU A 95 3.24 3.63 1.95
C LEU A 95 2.70 4.77 1.08
N ALA A 96 1.41 4.73 0.73
CA ALA A 96 0.79 5.80 -0.04
C ALA A 96 0.54 7.07 0.80
N ASN A 97 0.24 8.16 0.10
CA ASN A 97 -0.14 9.42 0.72
C ASN A 97 -1.36 9.27 1.65
N PRO A 98 -1.43 10.04 2.74
CA PRO A 98 -0.53 11.13 3.13
C PRO A 98 0.55 10.68 4.12
N TRP A 99 0.98 9.41 4.06
CA TRP A 99 1.99 8.85 4.95
C TRP A 99 1.62 9.06 6.43
N LEU A 100 2.46 9.78 7.17
CA LEU A 100 2.25 10.13 8.57
C LEU A 100 2.21 11.65 8.78
N ASP A 101 1.95 12.43 7.73
CA ASP A 101 1.96 13.90 7.81
C ASP A 101 0.89 14.45 8.78
N PHE A 102 -0.12 13.64 9.09
CA PHE A 102 -1.18 13.95 10.06
C PHE A 102 -0.88 13.50 11.50
N ALA A 103 0.18 12.71 11.72
CA ALA A 103 0.47 12.12 13.01
C ALA A 103 0.93 13.20 14.00
N ALA A 104 0.53 13.08 15.26
CA ALA A 104 1.05 13.94 16.31
C ALA A 104 2.56 13.69 16.49
N PRO A 105 3.38 14.72 16.77
CA PRO A 105 4.83 14.55 16.91
C PRO A 105 5.25 13.45 17.90
N ASP A 106 4.52 13.33 19.00
CA ASP A 106 4.82 12.36 20.07
C ASP A 106 4.56 10.90 19.63
N ASP A 107 3.66 10.68 18.67
CA ASP A 107 3.28 9.35 18.17
C ASP A 107 3.99 8.98 16.85
N ALA A 108 4.44 9.99 16.09
CA ALA A 108 4.90 9.83 14.72
C ALA A 108 6.07 8.85 14.58
N ALA A 109 7.06 8.92 15.48
CA ALA A 109 8.24 8.06 15.43
C ALA A 109 7.87 6.59 15.70
N ALA A 110 7.05 6.33 16.71
CA ALA A 110 6.63 4.97 17.05
C ALA A 110 5.76 4.36 15.92
N LEU A 111 4.86 5.16 15.35
CA LEU A 111 4.02 4.74 14.24
C LEU A 111 4.84 4.45 12.98
N ALA A 112 5.85 5.29 12.67
CA ALA A 112 6.75 5.07 11.55
C ALA A 112 7.53 3.75 11.70
N THR A 113 8.10 3.49 12.88
CA THR A 113 8.81 2.23 13.14
C THR A 113 7.89 1.03 12.94
N ASN A 114 6.71 1.03 13.56
CA ASN A 114 5.77 -0.08 13.43
C ASN A 114 5.35 -0.34 11.98
N LEU A 115 5.10 0.70 11.18
CA LEU A 115 4.72 0.54 9.77
C LEU A 115 5.87 0.07 8.89
N ASN A 116 7.09 0.51 9.18
CA ASN A 116 8.28 0.01 8.48
C ASN A 116 8.56 -1.46 8.82
N ASP A 117 8.35 -1.87 10.08
CA ASP A 117 8.46 -3.26 10.51
C ASP A 117 7.37 -4.11 9.84
N ASP A 118 6.11 -3.67 9.83
CA ASP A 118 5.01 -4.34 9.14
C ASP A 118 5.31 -4.49 7.61
N MET A 119 5.94 -3.49 6.98
CA MET A 119 6.40 -3.57 5.58
C MET A 119 7.52 -4.59 5.39
N GLN A 120 8.50 -4.63 6.30
CA GLN A 120 9.59 -5.60 6.27
C GLN A 120 9.07 -7.04 6.41
N ASP A 121 8.11 -7.27 7.31
CA ASP A 121 7.46 -8.57 7.51
C ASP A 121 6.69 -9.01 6.25
N LEU A 122 5.97 -8.07 5.63
CA LEU A 122 5.31 -8.29 4.36
C LEU A 122 6.32 -8.73 3.27
N CYS A 123 7.40 -7.97 3.07
CA CYS A 123 8.42 -8.31 2.07
C CYS A 123 9.11 -9.66 2.36
N SER A 124 9.35 -9.97 3.64
CA SER A 124 10.01 -11.21 4.06
C SER A 124 9.13 -12.44 3.84
N SER A 125 7.82 -12.31 4.04
CA SER A 125 6.87 -13.42 3.80
C SER A 125 6.61 -13.67 2.31
N ALA A 126 6.68 -12.65 1.47
CA ALA A 126 6.53 -12.78 0.02
C ALA A 126 7.72 -13.48 -0.68
N GLY A 127 8.93 -13.40 -0.11
CA GLY A 127 10.14 -14.01 -0.68
C GLY A 127 10.39 -15.47 -0.31
N ALA A 128 9.49 -16.10 0.48
CA ALA A 128 9.65 -17.47 0.97
C ALA A 128 8.98 -18.55 0.09
N GLY A 129 8.50 -18.18 -1.09
CA GLY A 129 7.82 -19.06 -2.06
C GLY A 129 8.72 -19.61 -3.16
#